data_AF-A0A7V9LDI8-F1
#
_entry.id   AF-A0A7V9LDI8-F1
#
_cell.length_a   1.000
_cell.length_b   1.000
_cell.length_c   1.000
_cell.angle_alpha   90.00
_cell.angle_beta   90.00
_cell.angle_gamma   90.00
#
_symmetry.space_group_name_H-M   'P 1'
#
loop_
_entity.id
_entity.type
_entity.pdbx_description
1 polymer ?
#
loop_
_entity_poly.entity_id
_entity_poly.type
_entity_poly.pdbx_seq_one_letter_code
_entity_poly.pdbx_strand_id
1 'polypeptide(L)'
;AVLSAAGIPPDKAAKALVPLAEGALRNITAHGTTAGLTGPIRRGDAATIQRHLDALRARPELAEIYRALARHAVEIAGRIDGQDAPDRRGLDAIRELLA
;
A
#
# COMPACT_ATOMS: atom_id res chain seq x y z
N ALA A 1 -12.34 -13.08 -5.01
CA ALA A 1 -11.53 -11.97 -4.44
C ALA A 1 -10.06 -12.12 -4.86
N VAL A 2 -9.20 -11.10 -4.70
CA VAL A 2 -7.77 -11.15 -5.05
C VAL A 2 -7.05 -12.35 -4.40
N LEU A 3 -7.33 -12.64 -3.12
CA LEU A 3 -6.77 -13.79 -2.41
C LEU A 3 -7.18 -15.14 -3.01
N SER A 4 -8.40 -15.25 -3.55
CA SER A 4 -8.86 -16.46 -4.24
C SER A 4 -8.08 -16.70 -5.54
N ALA A 5 -7.73 -15.62 -6.27
CA ALA A 5 -6.88 -15.73 -7.44
C ALA A 5 -5.44 -16.15 -7.09
N ALA A 6 -5.02 -15.94 -5.84
CA ALA A 6 -3.76 -16.45 -5.28
C ALA A 6 -3.90 -17.87 -4.65
N GLY A 7 -5.03 -18.56 -4.86
CA GLY A 7 -5.25 -19.92 -4.37
C GLY A 7 -5.73 -20.01 -2.91
N ILE A 8 -6.07 -18.89 -2.28
CA ILE A 8 -6.55 -18.88 -0.88
C ILE A 8 -8.07 -19.14 -0.87
N PRO A 9 -8.54 -20.18 -0.14
CA PRO A 9 -9.96 -20.47 -0.01
C PRO A 9 -10.76 -19.28 0.58
N PRO A 10 -11.99 -19.02 0.11
CA PRO A 10 -12.80 -17.89 0.60
C PRO A 10 -13.01 -17.86 2.12
N ASP A 11 -13.17 -19.03 2.75
CA ASP A 11 -13.34 -19.19 4.20
C ASP A 11 -12.06 -18.87 5.00
N LYS A 12 -10.90 -18.85 4.33
CA LYS A 12 -9.60 -18.47 4.91
C LYS A 12 -9.20 -17.02 4.61
N ALA A 13 -9.78 -16.42 3.57
CA ALA A 13 -9.41 -15.07 3.14
C ALA A 13 -9.63 -14.02 4.24
N ALA A 14 -10.80 -14.02 4.88
CA ALA A 14 -11.08 -13.10 5.99
C ALA A 14 -10.14 -13.32 7.18
N LYS A 15 -9.89 -14.58 7.54
CA LYS A 15 -8.97 -14.96 8.64
C LYS A 15 -7.54 -14.48 8.39
N ALA A 16 -7.10 -14.42 7.12
CA ALA A 16 -5.80 -13.88 6.75
C ALA A 16 -5.75 -12.34 6.80
N LEU A 17 -6.85 -11.66 6.46
CA LEU A 17 -6.90 -10.19 6.38
C LEU A 17 -7.11 -9.51 7.75
N VAL A 18 -7.89 -10.11 8.65
CA VAL A 18 -8.19 -9.50 9.96
C VAL A 18 -6.92 -9.15 10.76
N PRO A 19 -5.92 -10.04 10.92
CA PRO A 19 -4.69 -9.68 11.65
C PRO A 19 -3.90 -8.54 11.01
N LEU A 20 -3.95 -8.39 9.68
CA LEU A 20 -3.30 -7.28 8.97
C LEU A 20 -4.00 -5.95 9.25
N ALA A 21 -5.34 -5.96 9.25
CA ALA A 21 -6.13 -4.78 9.57
C ALA A 21 -5.92 -4.34 11.04
N GLU A 22 -5.92 -5.29 11.98
CA GLU A 22 -5.60 -4.99 13.37
C GLU A 22 -4.16 -4.49 13.53
N GLY A 23 -3.20 -5.03 12.77
CA GLY A 23 -1.83 -4.55 12.75
C GLY A 23 -1.74 -3.08 12.31
N ALA A 24 -2.49 -2.71 11.27
CA ALA A 24 -2.58 -1.31 10.83
C ALA A 24 -3.17 -0.41 11.93
N LEU A 25 -4.25 -0.83 12.59
CA LEU A 25 -4.85 -0.09 13.71
C LEU A 25 -3.87 0.07 14.88
N ARG A 26 -3.15 -0.99 15.24
CA ARG A 26 -2.12 -0.93 16.30
C ARG A 26 -1.02 0.06 15.96
N ASN A 27 -0.52 0.07 14.72
CA ASN A 27 0.50 1.02 14.29
C ASN A 27 0.01 2.47 14.36
N ILE A 28 -1.25 2.72 13.95
CA ILE A 28 -1.85 4.05 14.05
C ILE A 28 -2.00 4.49 15.51
N THR A 29 -2.44 3.60 16.40
CA THR A 29 -2.58 3.90 17.82
C THR A 29 -1.22 4.21 18.47
N ALA A 30 -0.16 3.48 18.10
CA ALA A 30 1.17 3.64 18.70
C ALA A 30 1.96 4.83 18.14
N HIS A 31 1.83 5.12 16.85
CA HIS A 31 2.72 6.05 16.13
C HIS A 31 1.98 7.19 15.42
N GLY A 32 0.65 7.24 15.52
CA GLY A 32 -0.17 8.17 14.74
C GLY A 32 -0.29 7.78 13.27
N THR A 33 -1.06 8.56 12.52
CA THR A 33 -1.41 8.24 11.12
C THR A 33 -0.22 8.33 10.16
N THR A 34 0.68 9.30 10.36
CA THR A 34 1.84 9.50 9.47
C THR A 34 2.95 8.48 9.75
N ALA A 35 3.44 8.38 11.00
CA ALA A 35 4.52 7.46 11.32
C ALA A 35 4.07 5.99 11.40
N GLY A 36 2.76 5.74 11.61
CA GLY A 36 2.18 4.41 11.54
C GLY A 36 2.01 3.85 10.12
N LEU A 37 2.20 4.67 9.07
CA LEU A 37 2.19 4.20 7.68
C LEU A 37 3.35 3.23 7.44
N THR A 38 3.07 2.10 6.81
CA THR A 38 4.06 1.07 6.46
C THR A 38 3.93 0.64 4.99
N GLY A 39 4.72 -0.35 4.58
CA GLY A 39 4.59 -0.97 3.26
C GLY A 39 5.47 -0.32 2.17
N PRO A 40 5.26 -0.68 0.89
CA PRO A 40 6.14 -0.27 -0.20
C PRO A 40 6.14 1.24 -0.43
N ILE A 41 4.99 1.92 -0.30
CA ILE A 41 4.89 3.38 -0.45
C ILE A 41 5.72 4.10 0.63
N ARG A 42 5.63 3.63 1.87
CA ARG A 42 6.41 4.15 3.01
C ARG A 42 7.92 4.11 2.76
N ARG A 43 8.40 3.17 1.94
CA ARG A 43 9.83 2.99 1.62
C ARG A 43 10.24 3.61 0.28
N GLY A 44 9.30 4.00 -0.58
CA GLY A 44 9.59 4.38 -1.97
C GLY A 44 9.79 3.19 -2.92
N ASP A 45 9.30 1.99 -2.59
CA ASP A 45 9.48 0.79 -3.41
C ASP A 45 8.54 0.77 -4.64
N ALA A 46 8.93 1.50 -5.69
CA ALA A 46 8.19 1.63 -6.94
C ALA A 46 8.03 0.29 -7.69
N ALA A 47 9.02 -0.60 -7.61
CA ALA A 47 8.96 -1.90 -8.27
C ALA A 47 7.81 -2.76 -7.73
N THR A 48 7.56 -2.72 -6.43
CA THR A 48 6.41 -3.40 -5.84
C THR A 48 5.08 -2.75 -6.26
N ILE A 49 5.01 -1.42 -6.35
CA ILE A 49 3.80 -0.73 -6.83
C ILE A 49 3.48 -1.10 -8.28
N GLN A 50 4.48 -1.14 -9.18
CA GLN A 50 4.30 -1.59 -10.55
C GLN A 50 3.72 -3.00 -10.62
N ARG A 51 4.27 -3.95 -9.84
CA ARG A 51 3.77 -5.33 -9.79
C ARG A 51 2.33 -5.42 -9.30
N HIS A 52 1.93 -4.59 -8.34
CA HIS A 52 0.54 -4.53 -7.89
C HIS A 52 -0.40 -4.02 -8.98
N LEU A 53 -0.02 -2.93 -9.66
CA LEU A 53 -0.79 -2.39 -10.78
C LEU A 53 -0.94 -3.42 -11.91
N ASP A 54 0.14 -4.15 -12.20
CA ASP A 54 0.14 -5.22 -13.20
C ASP A 54 -0.81 -6.37 -12.83
N ALA A 55 -0.79 -6.80 -11.57
CA ALA A 55 -1.70 -7.83 -11.06
C ALA A 55 -3.18 -7.38 -11.07
N LEU A 56 -3.44 -6.07 -11.05
CA LEU A 56 -4.78 -5.49 -11.10
C LEU A 56 -5.23 -5.11 -12.51
N ARG A 57 -4.41 -5.27 -13.57
CA ARG A 57 -4.76 -4.89 -14.95
C ARG A 57 -6.09 -5.49 -15.43
N ALA A 58 -6.39 -6.73 -15.05
CA ALA A 58 -7.63 -7.42 -15.42
C ALA A 58 -8.85 -7.03 -14.55
N ARG A 59 -8.69 -6.09 -13.61
CA ARG A 59 -9.70 -5.67 -12.64
C ARG A 59 -9.69 -4.13 -12.50
N PRO A 60 -10.14 -3.39 -13.54
CA PRO A 60 -9.98 -1.94 -13.61
C PRO A 60 -10.59 -1.19 -12.41
N GLU A 61 -11.76 -1.64 -11.93
CA GLU A 61 -12.41 -1.08 -10.73
C GLU A 61 -11.53 -1.17 -9.47
N LEU A 62 -10.80 -2.27 -9.29
CA LEU A 62 -9.89 -2.44 -8.15
C LEU A 62 -8.58 -1.67 -8.36
N ALA A 63 -8.12 -1.55 -9.61
CA ALA A 63 -6.97 -0.72 -9.95
C ALA A 63 -7.23 0.75 -9.61
N GLU A 64 -8.43 1.27 -9.88
CA GLU A 64 -8.79 2.65 -9.52
C GLU A 64 -8.84 2.87 -8.01
N ILE A 65 -9.44 1.94 -7.24
CA ILE A 65 -9.42 1.99 -5.76
C ILE A 65 -7.98 1.98 -5.24
N TYR A 66 -7.14 1.09 -5.80
CA TYR A 66 -5.73 1.01 -5.42
C TYR A 66 -4.98 2.31 -5.72
N ARG A 67 -5.17 2.90 -6.91
CA ARG A 67 -4.55 4.17 -7.30
C ARG A 67 -4.97 5.31 -6.37
N ALA A 68 -6.26 5.43 -6.07
CA ALA A 68 -6.78 6.47 -5.18
C ALA A 68 -6.15 6.39 -3.78
N LEU A 69 -6.12 5.20 -3.17
CA LEU A 69 -5.52 4.99 -1.86
C LEU A 69 -4.00 5.18 -1.89
N ALA A 70 -3.32 4.71 -2.95
CA ALA A 70 -1.89 4.83 -3.10
C ALA A 70 -1.44 6.29 -3.24
N ARG A 71 -2.17 7.12 -4.01
CA ARG A 71 -1.89 8.56 -4.13
C ARG A 71 -1.96 9.24 -2.77
N HIS A 72 -2.98 8.94 -1.96
CA HIS A 72 -3.07 9.51 -0.62
C HIS A 72 -1.95 9.01 0.32
N ALA A 73 -1.59 7.73 0.24
CA ALA A 73 -0.46 7.20 1.00
C ALA A 73 0.88 7.85 0.62
N VAL A 74 1.07 8.22 -0.67
CA VAL A 74 2.24 8.98 -1.13
C VAL A 74 2.29 10.37 -0.51
N GLU A 75 1.15 11.06 -0.41
CA GLU A 75 1.07 12.35 0.29
C GLU A 75 1.47 12.23 1.76
N ILE A 76 0.99 11.20 2.45
CA ILE A 76 1.34 10.94 3.86
C ILE A 76 2.84 10.64 3.98
N ALA A 77 3.37 9.75 3.13
CA ALA A 77 4.80 9.39 3.13
C ALA A 77 5.70 10.60 2.84
N GLY A 78 5.27 11.53 1.99
CA GLY A 78 6.00 12.76 1.67
C GLY A 78 6.10 13.76 2.81
N ARG A 79 5.35 13.58 3.91
CA ARG A 79 5.45 14.41 5.14
C ARG A 79 6.51 13.88 6.12
N ILE A 80 7.15 12.76 5.82
CA ILE A 80 8.12 12.11 6.69
C ILE A 80 9.53 12.60 6.32
N ASP A 81 10.21 13.16 7.30
CA ASP A 81 11.55 13.74 7.16
C ASP A 81 12.59 13.02 8.04
N GLY A 82 13.86 13.37 7.84
CA GLY A 82 14.97 12.84 8.65
C GLY A 82 15.38 11.42 8.27
N GLN A 83 15.91 10.67 9.23
CA GLN A 83 16.43 9.31 9.01
C GLN A 83 15.35 8.32 8.55
N ASP A 84 14.09 8.64 8.85
CA ASP A 84 12.93 7.83 8.52
C ASP A 84 12.30 8.21 7.18
N ALA A 85 12.82 9.22 6.46
CA ALA A 85 12.26 9.65 5.18
C ALA A 85 12.26 8.51 4.14
N PRO A 86 11.22 8.41 3.27
CA PRO A 86 11.24 7.45 2.16
C PRO A 86 12.35 7.78 1.16
N ASP A 87 12.74 6.80 0.33
CA ASP A 87 13.54 7.10 -0.85
C ASP A 87 12.75 8.06 -1.77
N ARG A 88 13.26 9.29 -1.93
CA ARG A 88 12.58 10.35 -2.70
C ARG A 88 12.44 9.97 -4.17
N ARG A 89 13.47 9.36 -4.76
CA ARG A 89 13.42 8.92 -6.16
C ARG A 89 12.37 7.85 -6.36
N GLY A 90 12.33 6.88 -5.45
CA GLY A 90 11.30 5.87 -5.40
C GLY A 90 9.90 6.45 -5.24
N LEU A 91 9.71 7.44 -4.36
CA LEU A 91 8.41 8.09 -4.17
C LEU A 91 7.96 8.87 -5.41
N ASP A 92 8.88 9.54 -6.11
CA ASP A 92 8.60 10.24 -7.36
C ASP A 92 8.22 9.25 -8.48
N ALA A 93 8.94 8.14 -8.61
CA ALA A 93 8.60 7.08 -9.54
C ALA A 93 7.21 6.48 -9.24
N ILE A 94 6.83 6.33 -7.96
CA ILE A 94 5.49 5.91 -7.58
C ILE A 94 4.44 6.94 -8.05
N ARG A 95 4.70 8.25 -7.93
CA ARG A 95 3.77 9.28 -8.42
C ARG A 95 3.54 9.15 -9.92
N GLU A 96 4.60 8.91 -10.70
CA GLU A 96 4.49 8.70 -12.14
C GLU A 96 3.68 7.45 -12.50
N LEU A 97 3.90 6.34 -11.78
CA LEU A 97 3.12 5.11 -11.97
C LEU A 97 1.64 5.28 -11.67
N LEU A 98 1.32 6.19 -10.74
CA LEU A 98 -0.03 6.48 -10.29
C LEU A 98 -0.72 7.59 -11.08
N ALA A 99 -0.04 8.30 -11.96
CA ALA A 99 -0.66 9.22 -12.92
C ALA A 99 -1.65 8.45 -13.81
#